data_AF-A0A6N2LHB7-F1
#
_entry.id   AF-A0A6N2LHB7-F1
#
_cell.length_a   1.000
_cell.length_b   1.000
_cell.length_c   1.000
_cell.angle_alpha   90.00
_cell.angle_beta   90.00
_cell.angle_gamma   90.00
#
_symmetry.space_group_name_H-M   'P 1'
#
loop_
_entity.id
_entity.type
_entity.pdbx_description
1 polymer ?
#
loop_
_entity_poly.entity_id
_entity_poly.type
_entity_poly.pdbx_seq_one_letter_code
_entity_poly.pdbx_strand_id
1 'polypeptide(L)'
;MEMLTVPEADRRCGGDGSTPNKPVTIEEFQMPRPKAGEVLIKTKACGVCHSDLHVIKGEIPFPSPCAIGHEIMRIERFPLGSRVVGAFIMPCGNCFYCSKGHDDLCEDFFAYNRSKGTLYDGETRLFLRNSGNELLSMSLDAVMGTPYLIAVYLSAMKW
;
A
#
# COMPACT_ATOMS: atom_id res chain seq x y z
N MET A 1 -3.00 -15.14 -6.93
CA MET A 1 -3.70 -13.85 -6.67
C MET A 1 -2.85 -12.81 -7.33
N GLU A 2 -3.41 -11.90 -8.12
CA GLU A 2 -2.66 -11.00 -9.01
C GLU A 2 -2.67 -9.53 -8.56
N MET A 3 -1.59 -8.80 -8.75
CA MET A 3 -1.48 -7.40 -8.36
C MET A 3 -0.67 -6.63 -9.40
N LEU A 4 -1.05 -5.40 -9.69
CA LEU A 4 -0.26 -4.52 -10.53
C LEU A 4 0.96 -4.02 -9.75
N THR A 5 2.15 -4.25 -10.29
CA THR A 5 3.41 -3.92 -9.65
C THR A 5 4.27 -3.03 -10.52
N VAL A 6 4.99 -2.13 -9.85
CA VAL A 6 6.14 -1.43 -10.42
C VAL A 6 7.34 -2.35 -10.19
N PRO A 7 7.96 -2.89 -11.26
CA PRO A 7 9.11 -3.76 -11.12
C PRO A 7 10.29 -3.00 -10.53
N GLU A 8 11.26 -3.74 -10.01
CA GLU A 8 12.50 -3.15 -9.49
C GLU A 8 13.11 -2.21 -10.55
N ALA A 9 13.24 -0.93 -10.18
CA ALA A 9 13.88 0.05 -11.02
C ALA A 9 15.30 -0.45 -11.33
N ASP A 10 15.68 -0.45 -12.60
CA ASP A 10 17.07 -0.75 -12.95
C ASP A 10 17.94 0.27 -12.21
N ARG A 11 18.84 -0.19 -11.33
CA ARG A 11 19.72 0.67 -10.52
C ARG A 11 20.57 1.63 -11.38
N ARG A 12 20.55 1.45 -12.71
CA ARG A 12 21.17 2.34 -13.69
C ARG A 12 20.40 3.63 -13.99
N CYS A 13 19.13 3.75 -13.58
CA CYS A 13 18.30 4.94 -13.82
C CYS A 13 18.10 5.79 -12.56
N GLY A 14 19.19 6.07 -11.84
CA GLY A 14 19.18 6.98 -10.69
C GLY A 14 19.86 8.30 -11.03
N GLY A 15 19.08 9.35 -11.33
CA GLY A 15 19.52 10.75 -11.20
C GLY A 15 19.65 11.61 -12.47
N ASP A 16 19.36 11.10 -13.66
CA ASP A 16 19.56 11.84 -14.94
C ASP A 16 18.26 12.26 -15.65
N GLY A 17 17.09 12.02 -15.06
CA GLY A 17 15.81 12.28 -15.71
C GLY A 17 15.42 11.22 -16.76
N SER A 18 16.11 10.07 -16.81
CA SER A 18 15.62 8.91 -17.55
C SER A 18 14.44 8.27 -16.82
N THR A 19 13.31 8.17 -17.50
CA THR A 19 12.11 7.51 -16.99
C THR A 19 12.39 6.02 -16.75
N PRO A 20 11.94 5.42 -15.63
CA PRO A 20 11.90 3.97 -15.47
C PRO A 20 10.94 3.43 -16.53
N ASN A 21 11.48 3.03 -17.67
CA ASN A 21 10.71 2.69 -18.86
C ASN A 21 10.23 1.22 -18.84
N LYS A 22 10.19 0.59 -17.66
CA LYS A 22 9.62 -0.76 -17.53
C LYS A 22 8.12 -0.62 -17.30
N PRO A 23 7.29 -1.23 -18.16
CA PRO A 23 5.85 -1.23 -17.95
C PRO A 23 5.54 -1.91 -16.61
N VAL A 24 4.48 -1.44 -15.96
CA VAL A 24 3.88 -2.16 -14.82
C VAL A 24 3.51 -3.58 -15.23
N THR A 25 3.71 -4.54 -14.34
CA THR A 25 3.39 -5.95 -14.58
C THR A 25 2.31 -6.41 -13.62
N ILE A 26 1.48 -7.35 -14.07
CA ILE A 26 0.56 -8.07 -13.20
C ILE A 26 1.30 -9.28 -12.65
N GLU A 27 1.54 -9.29 -11.34
CA GLU A 27 2.30 -10.33 -10.67
C GLU A 27 1.43 -11.12 -9.70
N GLU A 28 1.70 -12.41 -9.57
CA GLU A 28 1.03 -13.21 -8.54
C GLU A 28 1.69 -13.07 -7.17
N PHE A 29 0.90 -12.95 -6.11
CA PHE A 29 1.35 -12.92 -4.71
C PHE A 29 0.71 -14.00 -3.85
N GLN A 30 1.39 -14.30 -2.74
CA GLN A 30 0.92 -15.22 -1.70
C GLN A 30 -0.19 -14.58 -0.87
N MET A 31 -1.14 -15.38 -0.38
CA MET A 31 -2.21 -14.89 0.49
C MET A 31 -1.62 -14.23 1.74
N PRO A 32 -1.80 -12.91 1.93
CA PRO A 32 -1.19 -12.21 3.05
C PRO A 32 -1.81 -12.67 4.38
N ARG A 33 -0.98 -12.80 5.42
CA ARG A 33 -1.41 -13.20 6.75
C ARG A 33 -1.33 -12.01 7.70
N PRO A 34 -2.46 -11.41 8.11
CA PRO A 34 -2.44 -10.28 9.03
C PRO A 34 -1.90 -10.69 10.40
N LYS A 35 -1.10 -9.82 11.02
CA LYS A 35 -0.69 -9.91 12.42
C LYS A 35 -1.76 -9.31 13.35
N ALA A 36 -1.51 -9.33 14.65
CA ALA A 36 -2.37 -8.66 15.62
C ALA A 36 -2.46 -7.16 15.30
N GLY A 37 -3.69 -6.61 15.27
CA GLY A 37 -3.93 -5.21 14.86
C GLY A 37 -4.10 -5.01 13.35
N GLU A 38 -3.94 -6.06 12.54
CA GLU A 38 -4.15 -6.03 11.09
C GLU A 38 -5.44 -6.74 10.70
N VAL A 39 -6.04 -6.32 9.60
CA VAL A 39 -7.23 -6.90 9.00
C VAL A 39 -6.97 -7.22 7.54
N LEU A 40 -7.27 -8.45 7.13
CA LEU A 40 -7.30 -8.81 5.73
C LEU A 40 -8.67 -8.46 5.15
N ILE A 41 -8.68 -7.54 4.20
CA ILE A 41 -9.81 -6.87 3.58
C ILE A 41 -10.01 -7.40 2.17
N LYS A 42 -11.26 -7.67 1.79
CA LYS A 42 -11.59 -7.96 0.39
C LYS A 42 -11.96 -6.70 -0.39
N THR A 43 -11.18 -6.38 -1.41
CA THR A 43 -11.44 -5.25 -2.29
C THR A 43 -12.27 -5.63 -3.50
N LYS A 44 -13.20 -4.75 -3.86
CA LYS A 44 -13.98 -4.88 -5.09
C LYS A 44 -13.45 -4.01 -6.21
N ALA A 45 -12.91 -2.85 -5.88
CA ALA A 45 -12.37 -1.90 -6.84
C ALA A 45 -11.32 -1.01 -6.17
N CYS A 46 -10.44 -0.45 -6.99
CA CYS A 46 -9.54 0.63 -6.63
C CYS A 46 -9.54 1.65 -7.76
N GLY A 47 -9.54 2.93 -7.40
CA GLY A 47 -9.25 4.01 -8.32
C GLY A 47 -7.78 4.00 -8.76
N VAL A 48 -7.49 4.81 -9.77
CA VAL A 48 -6.14 5.09 -10.24
C VAL A 48 -5.93 6.58 -10.13
N CYS A 49 -4.99 6.98 -9.27
CA CYS A 49 -4.65 8.37 -9.05
C CYS A 49 -3.47 8.78 -9.94
N HIS A 50 -3.30 10.09 -10.13
CA HIS A 50 -2.13 10.62 -10.84
C HIS A 50 -0.82 10.34 -10.09
N SER A 51 -0.86 10.22 -8.76
CA SER A 51 0.29 9.82 -7.95
C SER A 51 0.78 8.41 -8.24
N ASP A 52 -0.10 7.47 -8.63
CA ASP A 52 0.34 6.14 -9.09
C ASP A 52 1.21 6.28 -10.34
N LEU A 53 0.81 7.14 -11.28
CA LEU A 53 1.57 7.44 -12.49
C LEU A 53 2.92 8.09 -12.19
N HIS A 54 2.97 9.03 -11.24
CA HIS A 54 4.22 9.64 -10.81
C HIS A 54 5.20 8.62 -10.19
N VAL A 55 4.70 7.63 -9.44
CA VAL A 55 5.54 6.54 -8.91
C VAL A 55 6.02 5.62 -10.03
N ILE A 56 5.15 5.24 -10.97
CA ILE A 56 5.52 4.45 -12.16
C ILE A 56 6.63 5.14 -12.96
N LYS A 57 6.54 6.47 -13.12
CA LYS A 57 7.54 7.28 -13.83
C LYS A 57 8.77 7.63 -13.00
N GLY A 58 8.83 7.24 -11.72
CA GLY A 58 9.93 7.60 -10.83
C GLY A 58 10.00 9.10 -10.48
N GLU A 59 8.96 9.87 -10.77
CA GLU A 59 8.86 11.30 -10.45
C GLU A 59 8.59 11.52 -8.95
N ILE A 60 7.91 10.55 -8.32
CA ILE A 60 7.79 10.46 -6.87
C ILE A 60 8.69 9.31 -6.37
N PRO A 61 9.70 9.58 -5.53
CA PRO A 61 10.52 8.53 -4.93
C PRO A 61 9.66 7.60 -4.09
N PHE A 62 9.67 6.32 -4.46
CA PHE A 62 9.06 5.24 -3.70
C PHE A 62 9.88 3.96 -3.89
N PRO A 63 10.08 3.14 -2.83
CA PRO A 63 10.79 1.88 -2.95
C PRO A 63 10.15 0.91 -3.97
N SER A 64 10.97 0.25 -4.80
CA SER A 64 10.54 -0.79 -5.75
C SER A 64 11.34 -2.09 -5.52
N PRO A 65 10.80 -3.29 -5.84
CA PRO A 65 9.49 -3.53 -6.45
C PRO A 65 8.35 -3.24 -5.47
N CYS A 66 7.29 -2.62 -5.97
CA CYS A 66 6.11 -2.31 -5.15
C CYS A 66 4.80 -2.56 -5.87
N ALA A 67 3.77 -2.81 -5.08
CA ALA A 67 2.40 -2.65 -5.46
C ALA A 67 2.00 -1.18 -5.37
N ILE A 68 1.21 -0.74 -6.35
CA ILE A 68 0.65 0.61 -6.43
C ILE A 68 -0.85 0.58 -6.09
N GLY A 69 -1.53 1.72 -6.17
CA GLY A 69 -2.97 1.83 -5.94
C GLY A 69 -3.32 2.12 -4.49
N HIS A 70 -3.97 3.27 -4.28
CA HIS A 70 -4.27 3.78 -2.94
C HIS A 70 -5.68 4.40 -2.80
N GLU A 71 -6.49 4.32 -3.85
CA GLU A 71 -7.85 4.84 -3.88
C GLU A 71 -8.88 3.71 -3.73
N ILE A 72 -8.85 3.01 -2.59
CA ILE A 72 -9.73 1.84 -2.40
C ILE A 72 -11.17 2.27 -2.16
N MET A 73 -12.03 1.93 -3.11
CA MET A 73 -13.47 2.10 -3.00
C MET A 73 -14.14 0.76 -2.71
N ARG A 74 -14.86 0.70 -1.58
CA ARG A 74 -15.75 -0.39 -1.17
C ARG A 74 -15.02 -1.69 -0.80
N ILE A 75 -14.90 -1.86 0.51
CA ILE A 75 -14.31 -3.01 1.18
C ILE A 75 -15.41 -3.75 1.96
N GLU A 76 -15.35 -5.08 2.04
CA GLU A 76 -16.19 -5.88 2.96
C GLU A 76 -15.35 -6.34 4.19
N ARG A 77 -15.55 -5.74 5.39
CA ARG A 77 -15.31 -6.45 6.69
C ARG A 77 -15.77 -5.77 8.00
N PHE A 78 -16.11 -6.66 8.95
CA PHE A 78 -16.47 -6.59 10.39
C PHE A 78 -17.48 -5.51 10.88
N PRO A 79 -18.71 -5.90 11.29
CA PRO A 79 -19.37 -7.19 11.04
C PRO A 79 -19.47 -7.49 9.54
N LEU A 80 -19.62 -8.78 9.17
CA LEU A 80 -19.81 -9.19 7.77
C LEU A 80 -20.92 -8.33 7.13
N GLY A 81 -20.61 -7.63 6.03
CA GLY A 81 -21.54 -6.72 5.35
C GLY A 81 -21.22 -5.22 5.48
N SER A 82 -20.33 -4.82 6.38
CA SER A 82 -19.88 -3.43 6.49
C SER A 82 -19.09 -2.99 5.26
N ARG A 83 -19.39 -1.79 4.75
CA ARG A 83 -18.63 -1.11 3.69
C ARG A 83 -17.61 -0.18 4.33
N VAL A 84 -16.34 -0.33 4.00
CA VAL A 84 -15.30 0.63 4.38
C VAL A 84 -14.59 1.19 3.15
N VAL A 85 -13.94 2.33 3.32
CA VAL A 85 -13.14 3.03 2.30
C VAL A 85 -11.70 3.09 2.83
N GLY A 86 -10.74 2.81 1.95
CA GLY A 86 -9.33 2.95 2.31
C GLY A 86 -8.93 4.41 2.30
N ALA A 87 -8.26 4.87 3.36
CA ALA A 87 -7.57 6.15 3.36
C ALA A 87 -6.14 5.94 2.86
N PHE A 88 -5.63 6.86 2.05
CA PHE A 88 -4.22 6.82 1.61
C PHE A 88 -3.28 6.88 2.81
N ILE A 89 -3.51 7.84 3.71
CA ILE A 89 -2.78 7.94 4.97
C ILE A 89 -3.39 6.95 5.95
N MET A 90 -2.54 6.09 6.51
CA MET A 90 -2.88 5.27 7.67
C MET A 90 -2.48 6.06 8.92
N PRO A 91 -3.43 6.57 9.73
CA PRO A 91 -3.07 7.28 10.96
C PRO A 91 -2.84 6.33 12.13
N CYS A 92 -1.68 6.40 12.79
CA CYS A 92 -1.32 5.53 13.92
C CYS A 92 -2.16 5.78 15.18
N GLY A 93 -2.87 6.91 15.25
CA GLY A 93 -3.76 7.24 16.37
C GLY A 93 -3.05 7.60 17.67
N ASN A 94 -1.71 7.55 17.73
CA ASN A 94 -0.95 7.71 18.96
C ASN A 94 0.23 8.70 18.90
N CYS A 95 0.71 9.08 17.71
CA CYS A 95 1.82 10.03 17.56
C CYS A 95 1.40 11.46 17.94
N PHE A 96 2.37 12.38 18.00
CA PHE A 96 2.11 13.78 18.38
C PHE A 96 1.00 14.44 17.54
N TYR A 97 0.98 14.18 16.24
CA TYR A 97 -0.02 14.75 15.32
C TYR A 97 -1.35 14.00 15.40
N CYS A 98 -1.34 12.67 15.37
CA CYS A 98 -2.55 11.86 15.46
C CYS A 98 -3.32 12.10 16.76
N SER A 99 -2.63 12.23 17.90
CA SER A 99 -3.26 12.52 19.20
C SER A 99 -3.96 13.89 19.26
N LYS A 100 -3.69 14.78 18.30
CA LYS A 100 -4.29 16.11 18.16
C LYS A 100 -5.32 16.19 17.01
N GLY A 101 -5.60 15.07 16.34
CA GLY A 101 -6.50 15.03 15.19
C GLY A 101 -5.87 15.54 13.89
N HIS A 102 -4.54 15.65 13.82
CA HIS A 102 -3.79 15.94 12.59
C HIS A 102 -3.29 14.63 11.98
N ASP A 103 -4.23 13.80 11.53
CA ASP A 103 -3.96 12.49 10.94
C ASP A 103 -3.18 12.57 9.61
N ASP A 104 -3.34 13.66 8.87
CA ASP A 104 -2.61 14.01 7.66
C ASP A 104 -1.09 14.16 7.86
N LEU A 105 -0.65 14.36 9.11
CA LEU A 105 0.76 14.52 9.50
C LEU A 105 1.28 13.32 10.31
N CYS A 106 0.68 12.14 10.14
CA CYS A 106 1.04 10.93 10.88
C CYS A 106 2.53 10.54 10.71
N GLU A 107 3.31 10.64 11.80
CA GLU A 107 4.74 10.32 11.81
C GLU A 107 5.03 8.88 11.36
N ASP A 108 4.32 7.88 11.89
CA ASP A 108 4.56 6.48 11.56
C ASP A 108 4.26 6.17 10.10
N PHE A 109 3.21 6.78 9.54
CA PHE A 109 2.91 6.64 8.11
C PHE A 109 4.09 7.11 7.26
N PHE A 110 4.62 8.29 7.54
CA PHE A 110 5.74 8.84 6.78
C PHE A 110 7.05 8.07 7.03
N ALA A 111 7.28 7.57 8.25
CA ALA A 111 8.50 6.86 8.63
C ALA A 111 8.58 5.40 8.17
N TYR A 112 7.44 4.76 7.90
CA TYR A 112 7.37 3.34 7.51
C TYR A 112 6.77 3.13 6.12
N ASN A 113 5.52 3.52 5.91
CA ASN A 113 4.84 3.22 4.66
C ASN A 113 5.32 4.12 3.53
N ARG A 114 5.23 5.45 3.70
CA ARG A 114 5.57 6.37 2.61
C ARG A 114 7.05 6.31 2.22
N SER A 115 7.95 6.10 3.17
CA SER A 115 9.40 6.12 2.95
C SER A 115 10.00 4.73 2.65
N LYS A 116 9.45 3.66 3.24
CA LYS A 116 10.02 2.30 3.11
C LYS A 116 9.07 1.31 2.42
N GLY A 117 7.81 1.66 2.22
CA GLY A 117 6.79 0.77 1.65
C GLY A 117 6.43 -0.42 2.53
N THR A 118 6.62 -0.28 3.85
CA THR A 118 6.38 -1.32 4.85
C THR A 118 5.21 -0.96 5.77
N LEU A 119 4.72 -1.94 6.55
CA LEU A 119 3.84 -1.67 7.67
C LEU A 119 4.62 -1.12 8.87
N TYR A 120 3.94 -0.76 9.95
CA TYR A 120 4.57 -0.11 11.11
C TYR A 120 5.55 -1.00 11.89
N ASP A 121 5.55 -2.30 11.65
CA ASP A 121 6.56 -3.21 12.19
C ASP A 121 7.82 -3.30 11.30
N GLY A 122 7.86 -2.54 10.21
CA GLY A 122 8.99 -2.52 9.26
C GLY A 122 9.00 -3.70 8.29
N GLU A 123 7.98 -4.54 8.28
CA GLU A 123 7.87 -5.70 7.40
C GLU A 123 6.77 -5.51 6.35
N THR A 124 6.88 -6.24 5.24
CA THR A 124 5.76 -6.43 4.30
C THR A 124 4.95 -7.68 4.66
N ARG A 125 3.77 -7.79 4.05
CA ARG A 125 2.96 -9.01 4.04
C ARG A 125 2.75 -9.54 2.62
N LEU A 126 3.30 -8.84 1.64
CA LEU A 126 3.17 -9.15 0.22
C LEU A 126 4.46 -9.84 -0.23
N PHE A 127 4.30 -11.06 -0.71
CA PHE A 127 5.38 -11.87 -1.22
C PHE A 127 4.97 -12.43 -2.58
N LEU A 128 5.84 -12.28 -3.58
CA LEU A 128 5.59 -12.83 -4.90
C LEU A 128 5.42 -14.36 -4.82
N ARG A 129 4.41 -14.89 -5.50
CA ARG A 129 4.08 -16.32 -5.45
C ARG A 129 5.19 -17.19 -6.05
N ASN A 130 5.80 -16.71 -7.12
CA ASN A 130 6.76 -17.48 -7.90
C ASN A 130 8.17 -17.48 -7.27
N SER A 131 8.63 -16.33 -6.78
CA SER A 131 9.99 -16.19 -6.23
C SER A 131 10.04 -16.20 -4.70
N GLY A 132 8.94 -15.87 -4.02
CA GLY A 132 8.93 -15.61 -2.57
C GLY A 132 9.55 -14.26 -2.20
N ASN A 133 9.95 -13.44 -3.18
CA ASN A 133 10.55 -12.14 -2.92
C ASN A 133 9.51 -11.18 -2.33
N GLU A 134 10.00 -10.29 -1.48
CA GLU A 134 9.21 -9.22 -0.87
C GLU A 134 8.69 -8.25 -1.94
N LEU A 135 7.47 -7.79 -1.72
CA LEU A 135 6.85 -6.72 -2.48
C LEU A 135 6.47 -5.60 -1.51
N LEU A 136 6.91 -4.38 -1.82
CA LEU A 136 6.60 -3.20 -1.02
C LEU A 136 5.24 -2.63 -1.43
N SER A 137 4.70 -1.71 -0.64
CA SER A 137 3.29 -1.35 -0.73
C SER A 137 3.11 0.16 -0.62
N MET A 138 2.60 0.80 -1.69
CA MET A 138 2.44 2.26 -1.76
C MET A 138 1.41 2.79 -0.75
N SER A 139 0.47 1.96 -0.36
CA SER A 139 -0.52 2.26 0.68
C SER A 139 -1.16 0.99 1.23
N LEU A 140 -2.32 1.11 1.86
CA LEU A 140 -3.29 0.02 1.93
C LEU A 140 -3.60 -0.40 0.48
N ASP A 141 -2.81 -1.28 -0.13
CA ASP A 141 -2.91 -1.44 -1.58
C ASP A 141 -4.21 -2.11 -1.98
N ALA A 142 -4.63 -1.91 -3.23
CA ALA A 142 -5.58 -2.71 -3.97
C ALA A 142 -5.39 -2.43 -5.46
N VAL A 143 -5.10 -3.41 -6.32
CA VAL A 143 -5.19 -3.14 -7.78
C VAL A 143 -5.70 -4.32 -8.58
N MET A 144 -6.61 -3.95 -9.49
CA MET A 144 -7.31 -4.68 -10.56
C MET A 144 -7.17 -6.20 -10.56
N GLY A 145 -8.30 -6.86 -10.31
CA GLY A 145 -8.43 -8.31 -10.48
C GLY A 145 -8.34 -9.11 -9.19
N THR A 146 -7.83 -8.54 -8.08
CA THR A 146 -7.75 -9.27 -6.81
C THR A 146 -8.76 -8.93 -5.74
N PRO A 147 -9.24 -9.97 -5.02
CA PRO A 147 -10.21 -9.80 -3.98
C PRO A 147 -9.62 -9.63 -2.56
N TYR A 148 -8.33 -9.43 -2.29
CA TYR A 148 -7.84 -9.41 -0.89
C TYR A 148 -6.54 -8.62 -0.65
N LEU A 149 -6.50 -7.83 0.44
CA LEU A 149 -5.38 -6.97 0.88
C LEU A 149 -5.31 -6.86 2.39
N ILE A 150 -4.17 -6.43 2.93
CA ILE A 150 -4.03 -6.16 4.36
C ILE A 150 -4.19 -4.68 4.63
N ALA A 151 -5.08 -4.34 5.56
CA ALA A 151 -5.09 -3.06 6.22
C ALA A 151 -4.70 -3.16 7.68
N VAL A 152 -3.95 -2.17 8.17
CA VAL A 152 -3.72 -2.01 9.60
C VAL A 152 -4.95 -1.31 10.17
N TYR A 153 -5.68 -2.00 11.06
CA TYR A 153 -6.81 -1.38 11.74
C TYR A 153 -6.30 -0.61 12.95
N LEU A 154 -6.34 0.72 12.87
CA LEU A 154 -6.04 1.58 14.00
C LEU A 154 -7.36 2.05 14.58
N SER A 155 -7.72 1.43 15.71
CA SER A 155 -8.82 1.87 16.57
C SER A 155 -8.54 3.29 17.06
N ALA A 156 -8.95 4.31 16.30
CA ALA A 156 -8.94 5.69 16.76
C ALA A 156 -10.01 6.56 16.07
N MET A 157 -11.22 6.03 15.84
CA MET A 157 -12.40 6.88 15.63
C MET A 157 -13.56 6.29 16.44
N LYS A 158 -13.58 6.65 17.72
CA LYS A 158 -14.84 6.63 18.48
C LYS A 158 -15.69 7.75 17.87
N TRP A 159 -16.74 7.36 17.16
CA TRP A 159 -17.85 8.26 16.82
C TRP A 159 -18.60 8.65 18.09
#